data_AF-A0A1Q4HP36-F1
#
_entry.id   AF-A0A1Q4HP36-F1
#
_cell.length_a   1.000
_cell.length_b   1.000
_cell.length_c   1.000
_cell.angle_alpha   90.00
_cell.angle_beta   90.00
_cell.angle_gamma   90.00
#
_symmetry.space_group_name_H-M   'P 1'
#
loop_
_entity.id
_entity.type
_entity.pdbx_description
1 polymer ?
#
loop_
_entity_poly.entity_id
_entity_poly.type
_entity_poly.pdbx_seq_one_letter_code
_entity_poly.pdbx_strand_id
1 'polypeptide(L)'
;MKLPHALGHRPTPQMPSLAGFEPCFAPVPSSRVKQPAQVVRPVYWWTTALRRRGDLLLGVHFDANHLTARVSVRLASYRIVEAVRSNDRNPALPDDVPTLLAEAVWRLGALGWSEQLDELLDLLRAVGLMSAPGPIRKCVAPIPGRVCQPDRGVRIVYWWALGLLRQGWQLHACGEDVARFGFVAEIPGPDGEPRLVVYPGDMAPDGTEAAALANHLVRLSTRQRRLVRQVLADSGVGKGRVL
;
A
#
# COMPACT_ATOMS: atom_id res chain seq x y z
N MET A 1 -30.64 -41.95 -15.98
CA MET A 1 -29.56 -41.09 -15.45
C MET A 1 -28.41 -41.02 -16.45
N LYS A 2 -28.16 -39.84 -17.02
CA LYS A 2 -26.89 -39.48 -17.68
C LYS A 2 -26.61 -38.01 -17.34
N LEU A 3 -25.39 -37.75 -16.88
CA LEU A 3 -24.90 -36.51 -16.28
C LEU A 3 -25.08 -35.30 -17.22
N PRO A 4 -25.40 -34.10 -16.69
CA PRO A 4 -25.43 -32.89 -17.50
C PRO A 4 -24.00 -32.46 -17.89
N HIS A 5 -23.90 -31.92 -19.10
CA HIS A 5 -22.71 -31.47 -19.80
C HIS A 5 -21.75 -30.63 -18.96
N ALA A 6 -20.45 -30.92 -19.11
CA ALA A 6 -19.38 -30.02 -18.70
C ALA A 6 -19.54 -28.66 -19.40
N LEU A 7 -19.65 -27.58 -18.61
CA LEU A 7 -19.67 -26.20 -19.11
C LEU A 7 -18.31 -25.87 -19.75
N GLY A 8 -18.24 -25.98 -21.08
CA GLY A 8 -17.00 -25.93 -21.86
C GLY A 8 -16.37 -24.55 -22.10
N HIS A 9 -16.85 -23.47 -21.47
CA HIS A 9 -16.21 -22.15 -21.61
C HIS A 9 -16.44 -21.28 -20.38
N ARG A 10 -15.37 -20.86 -19.71
CA ARG A 10 -15.43 -19.83 -18.66
C ARG A 10 -15.73 -18.48 -19.32
N PRO A 11 -16.72 -17.72 -18.84
CA PRO A 11 -17.09 -16.44 -19.45
C PRO A 11 -15.92 -15.45 -19.35
N THR A 12 -15.68 -14.69 -20.42
CA THR A 12 -14.68 -13.62 -20.42
C THR A 12 -15.27 -12.38 -19.76
N PRO A 13 -14.74 -11.89 -18.63
CA PRO A 13 -15.17 -10.64 -18.02
C PRO A 13 -14.93 -9.46 -18.96
N GLN A 14 -15.92 -8.57 -19.03
CA GLN A 14 -15.69 -7.21 -19.52
C GLN A 14 -14.77 -6.49 -18.52
N MET A 15 -13.61 -6.03 -18.97
CA MET A 15 -12.70 -5.28 -18.11
C MET A 15 -13.24 -3.90 -17.78
N PRO A 16 -13.02 -3.39 -16.55
CA PRO A 16 -13.34 -2.01 -16.24
C PRO A 16 -12.42 -1.07 -17.03
N SER A 17 -12.83 0.20 -17.13
CA SER A 17 -12.08 1.24 -17.83
C SER A 17 -11.94 2.47 -16.96
N LEU A 18 -10.82 3.16 -17.14
CA LEU A 18 -10.46 4.43 -16.52
C LEU A 18 -9.68 5.22 -17.58
N ALA A 19 -9.96 6.51 -17.73
CA ALA A 19 -9.33 7.34 -18.75
C ALA A 19 -7.79 7.34 -18.59
N GLY A 20 -7.07 7.01 -19.67
CA GLY A 20 -5.61 6.87 -19.68
C GLY A 20 -5.10 5.55 -19.08
N PHE A 21 -6.00 4.63 -18.73
CA PHE A 21 -5.74 3.27 -18.24
C PHE A 21 -6.68 2.26 -18.91
N GLU A 22 -6.81 2.36 -20.22
CA GLU A 22 -7.61 1.43 -21.02
C GLU A 22 -7.02 0.00 -20.94
N PRO A 23 -7.86 -1.05 -20.93
CA PRO A 23 -7.38 -2.42 -20.79
C PRO A 23 -6.50 -2.82 -21.98
N CYS A 24 -5.25 -3.15 -21.69
CA CYS A 24 -4.30 -3.62 -22.70
C CYS A 24 -4.17 -5.16 -22.65
N PHE A 25 -4.39 -5.81 -23.80
CA PHE A 25 -4.34 -7.27 -23.93
C PHE A 25 -3.06 -7.78 -24.64
N ALA A 26 -2.12 -6.87 -24.92
CA ALA A 26 -0.87 -7.18 -25.63
C ALA A 26 -0.02 -8.21 -24.85
N PRO A 27 0.81 -9.02 -25.55
CA PRO A 27 1.69 -10.00 -24.93
C PRO A 27 2.63 -9.40 -23.89
N VAL A 28 2.86 -10.14 -22.81
CA VAL A 28 3.73 -9.71 -21.70
C VAL A 28 5.21 -9.94 -22.08
N PRO A 29 6.07 -8.91 -22.08
CA PRO A 29 7.45 -9.01 -22.58
C PRO A 29 8.34 -10.02 -21.84
N SER A 30 8.10 -10.20 -20.54
CA SER A 30 8.87 -11.09 -19.67
C SER A 30 8.51 -12.56 -19.79
N SER A 31 7.44 -12.92 -20.52
CA SER A 31 6.90 -14.28 -20.56
C SER A 31 7.08 -14.93 -21.94
N ARG A 32 8.34 -15.08 -22.40
CA ARG A 32 8.64 -15.57 -23.76
C ARG A 32 8.29 -17.05 -23.99
N VAL A 33 8.12 -17.84 -22.93
CA VAL A 33 7.88 -19.30 -23.02
C VAL A 33 6.39 -19.66 -22.83
N LYS A 34 5.71 -19.04 -21.84
CA LYS A 34 4.28 -19.25 -21.58
C LYS A 34 3.61 -17.89 -21.36
N GLN A 35 2.77 -17.45 -22.28
CA GLN A 35 2.04 -16.18 -22.09
C GLN A 35 0.90 -16.36 -21.06
N PRO A 36 0.69 -15.39 -20.16
CA PRO A 36 -0.51 -15.37 -19.33
C PRO A 36 -1.78 -15.37 -20.19
N ALA A 37 -2.86 -15.91 -19.64
CA ALA A 37 -4.17 -15.88 -20.29
C ALA A 37 -4.53 -14.45 -20.69
N GLN A 38 -5.04 -14.26 -21.91
CA GLN A 38 -5.27 -12.92 -22.47
C GLN A 38 -6.09 -12.04 -21.53
N VAL A 39 -7.13 -12.61 -20.91
CA VAL A 39 -8.06 -11.94 -20.00
C VAL A 39 -7.42 -11.31 -18.77
N VAL A 40 -6.29 -11.84 -18.26
CA VAL A 40 -5.62 -11.29 -17.07
C VAL A 40 -4.55 -10.24 -17.43
N ARG A 41 -4.12 -10.16 -18.69
CA ARG A 41 -3.03 -9.25 -19.12
C ARG A 41 -3.25 -7.77 -18.81
N PRO A 42 -4.47 -7.21 -18.81
CA PRO A 42 -4.68 -5.82 -18.41
C PRO A 42 -4.08 -5.49 -17.03
N VAL A 43 -4.17 -6.42 -16.07
CA VAL A 43 -3.59 -6.26 -14.73
C VAL A 43 -2.07 -6.04 -14.79
N TYR A 44 -1.37 -6.72 -15.70
CA TYR A 44 0.07 -6.50 -15.90
C TYR A 44 0.38 -5.08 -16.36
N TRP A 45 -0.36 -4.60 -17.36
CA TRP A 45 -0.12 -3.30 -17.96
C TRP A 45 -0.49 -2.15 -17.03
N TRP A 46 -1.60 -2.27 -16.29
CA TRP A 46 -1.94 -1.31 -15.24
C TRP A 46 -0.89 -1.29 -14.12
N THR A 47 -0.39 -2.44 -13.70
CA THR A 47 0.70 -2.51 -12.69
C THR A 47 1.99 -1.88 -13.21
N THR A 48 2.31 -2.06 -14.49
CA THR A 48 3.46 -1.41 -15.14
C THR A 48 3.28 0.11 -15.18
N ALA A 49 2.07 0.59 -15.47
CA ALA A 49 1.75 2.01 -15.47
C ALA A 49 1.82 2.63 -14.06
N LEU A 50 1.33 1.93 -13.03
CA LEU A 50 1.56 2.29 -11.62
C LEU A 50 3.05 2.44 -11.33
N ARG A 51 3.84 1.44 -11.71
CA ARG A 51 5.29 1.45 -11.46
C ARG A 51 5.99 2.63 -12.11
N ARG A 52 5.58 3.02 -13.32
CA ARG A 52 6.13 4.19 -14.02
C ARG A 52 5.83 5.51 -13.30
N ARG A 53 4.72 5.59 -12.56
CA ARG A 53 4.35 6.75 -11.74
C ARG A 53 5.05 6.77 -10.37
N GLY A 54 5.86 5.76 -10.06
CA GLY A 54 6.51 5.61 -8.75
C GLY A 54 5.68 4.82 -7.72
N ASP A 55 4.46 4.43 -8.09
CA ASP A 55 3.60 3.59 -7.25
C ASP A 55 4.06 2.12 -7.29
N LEU A 56 3.66 1.34 -6.30
CA LEU A 56 4.01 -0.07 -6.20
C LEU A 56 2.82 -0.88 -5.70
N LEU A 57 2.45 -1.90 -6.47
CA LEU A 57 1.46 -2.89 -6.05
C LEU A 57 2.05 -3.74 -4.93
N LEU A 58 1.36 -3.78 -3.79
CA LEU A 58 1.80 -4.52 -2.61
C LEU A 58 1.07 -5.85 -2.46
N GLY A 59 -0.24 -5.82 -2.68
CA GLY A 59 -1.14 -6.93 -2.40
C GLY A 59 -2.30 -6.94 -3.37
N VAL A 60 -2.67 -8.12 -3.82
CA VAL A 60 -3.91 -8.41 -4.55
C VAL A 60 -4.46 -9.68 -3.95
N HIS A 61 -5.72 -9.64 -3.52
CA HIS A 61 -6.38 -10.80 -2.95
C HIS A 61 -7.85 -10.81 -3.38
N PHE A 62 -8.33 -11.99 -3.76
CA PHE A 62 -9.75 -12.25 -3.99
C PHE A 62 -10.22 -13.32 -3.02
N ASP A 63 -11.23 -12.98 -2.23
CA ASP A 63 -11.93 -13.90 -1.34
C ASP A 63 -13.20 -14.39 -2.03
N ALA A 64 -13.20 -15.66 -2.44
CA ALA A 64 -14.33 -16.28 -3.12
C ALA A 64 -15.53 -16.52 -2.19
N ASN A 65 -15.30 -16.70 -0.88
CA ASN A 65 -16.39 -16.96 0.08
C ASN A 65 -17.23 -15.70 0.30
N HIS A 66 -16.57 -14.54 0.34
CA HIS A 66 -17.22 -13.25 0.55
C HIS A 66 -17.36 -12.42 -0.74
N LEU A 67 -16.99 -12.99 -1.90
CA LEU A 67 -16.95 -12.30 -3.19
C LEU A 67 -16.37 -10.88 -3.05
N THR A 68 -15.16 -10.79 -2.51
CA THR A 68 -14.50 -9.52 -2.19
C THR A 68 -13.08 -9.50 -2.72
N ALA A 69 -12.74 -8.47 -3.49
CA ALA A 69 -11.39 -8.18 -3.94
C ALA A 69 -10.78 -7.05 -3.09
N ARG A 70 -9.52 -7.23 -2.70
CA ARG A 70 -8.71 -6.21 -2.02
C ARG A 70 -7.43 -5.98 -2.79
N VAL A 71 -7.10 -4.72 -3.03
CA VAL A 71 -5.88 -4.29 -3.69
C VAL A 71 -5.21 -3.23 -2.84
N SER A 72 -3.95 -3.47 -2.48
CA SER A 72 -3.14 -2.55 -1.67
C SER A 72 -2.00 -1.98 -2.54
N VAL A 73 -1.89 -0.66 -2.59
CA VAL A 73 -0.88 0.05 -3.38
C VAL A 73 -0.12 1.01 -2.48
N ARG A 74 1.21 0.99 -2.56
CA ARG A 74 2.05 2.06 -2.04
C ARG A 74 2.18 3.13 -3.10
N LEU A 75 1.69 4.32 -2.81
CA LEU A 75 1.83 5.48 -3.67
C LEU A 75 3.29 5.95 -3.71
N ALA A 76 3.65 6.75 -4.71
CA ALA A 76 4.94 7.43 -4.81
C ALA A 76 5.27 8.25 -3.55
N SER A 77 4.24 8.77 -2.88
CA SER A 77 4.36 9.45 -1.59
C SER A 77 4.59 8.52 -0.39
N TYR A 78 4.83 7.23 -0.61
CA TYR A 78 4.96 6.17 0.40
C TYR A 78 3.70 5.86 1.22
N ARG A 79 2.61 6.59 1.00
CA ARG A 79 1.30 6.27 1.59
C ARG A 79 0.78 4.95 1.02
N ILE A 80 0.27 4.06 1.87
CA ILE A 80 -0.53 2.92 1.42
C ILE A 80 -1.99 3.34 1.27
N VAL A 81 -2.57 2.94 0.15
CA VAL A 81 -4.02 2.97 -0.08
C VAL A 81 -4.52 1.55 -0.32
N GLU A 82 -5.70 1.26 0.21
CA GLU A 82 -6.40 0.00 -0.01
C GLU A 82 -7.72 0.28 -0.74
N ALA A 83 -7.90 -0.39 -1.87
CA ALA A 83 -9.15 -0.41 -2.62
C ALA A 83 -9.84 -1.75 -2.38
N VAL A 84 -11.11 -1.69 -1.97
CA VAL A 84 -11.93 -2.86 -1.69
C VAL A 84 -13.16 -2.84 -2.58
N ARG A 85 -13.35 -3.92 -3.33
CA ARG A 85 -14.57 -4.19 -4.10
C ARG A 85 -15.27 -5.43 -3.54
N SER A 86 -16.45 -5.26 -2.97
CA SER A 86 -17.30 -6.34 -2.45
C SER A 86 -18.64 -6.39 -3.19
N ASN A 87 -19.27 -7.55 -3.26
CA ASN A 87 -20.57 -7.74 -3.91
C ASN A 87 -21.68 -6.84 -3.34
N ASP A 88 -21.64 -6.54 -2.04
CA ASP A 88 -22.68 -5.78 -1.34
C ASP A 88 -22.68 -4.27 -1.64
N ARG A 89 -21.61 -3.77 -2.27
CA ARG A 89 -21.53 -2.37 -2.69
C ARG A 89 -21.91 -2.26 -4.16
N ASN A 90 -22.71 -1.24 -4.49
CA ASN A 90 -22.98 -0.89 -5.88
C ASN A 90 -21.65 -0.73 -6.63
N PRO A 91 -21.56 -1.21 -7.89
CA PRO A 91 -20.38 -1.02 -8.71
C PRO A 91 -20.18 0.48 -8.93
N ALA A 92 -19.27 1.08 -8.18
CA ALA A 92 -18.79 2.41 -8.46
C ALA A 92 -17.87 2.32 -9.69
N LEU A 93 -18.01 3.28 -10.60
CA LEU A 93 -17.03 3.44 -11.67
C LEU A 93 -15.67 3.74 -11.03
N PRO A 94 -14.61 3.03 -11.41
CA PRO A 94 -13.27 3.34 -10.93
C PRO A 94 -12.89 4.79 -11.25
N ASP A 95 -12.44 5.52 -10.23
CA ASP A 95 -11.94 6.89 -10.34
C ASP A 95 -10.41 6.96 -10.24
N ASP A 96 -9.78 5.88 -9.79
CA ASP A 96 -8.34 5.72 -9.70
C ASP A 96 -7.87 4.30 -10.07
N VAL A 97 -6.55 4.12 -10.17
CA VAL A 97 -5.97 2.84 -10.59
C VAL A 97 -6.13 1.73 -9.53
N PRO A 98 -5.98 1.99 -8.21
CA PRO A 98 -6.28 1.00 -7.19
C PRO A 98 -7.72 0.47 -7.26
N THR A 99 -8.73 1.33 -7.43
CA THR A 99 -10.14 0.93 -7.57
C THR A 99 -10.38 0.19 -8.89
N LEU A 100 -9.71 0.60 -9.98
CA LEU A 100 -9.74 -0.10 -11.27
C LEU A 100 -9.23 -1.54 -11.13
N LEU A 101 -8.09 -1.71 -10.45
CA LEU A 101 -7.51 -3.02 -10.18
C LEU A 101 -8.41 -3.87 -9.29
N ALA A 102 -8.99 -3.30 -8.23
CA ALA A 102 -9.91 -4.02 -7.34
C ALA A 102 -11.15 -4.52 -8.09
N GLU A 103 -11.75 -3.69 -8.96
CA GLU A 103 -12.88 -4.08 -9.81
C GLU A 103 -12.50 -5.19 -10.79
N ALA A 104 -11.34 -5.09 -11.44
CA ALA A 104 -10.87 -6.11 -12.38
C ALA A 104 -10.60 -7.45 -11.70
N VAL A 105 -9.93 -7.44 -10.55
CA VAL A 105 -9.66 -8.62 -9.73
C VAL A 105 -10.97 -9.26 -9.27
N TRP A 106 -11.94 -8.45 -8.86
CA TRP A 106 -13.26 -8.94 -8.48
C TRP A 106 -13.97 -9.66 -9.65
N ARG A 107 -14.00 -9.05 -10.84
CA ARG A 107 -14.62 -9.64 -12.04
C ARG A 107 -13.93 -10.93 -12.48
N LEU A 108 -12.59 -10.96 -12.43
CA LEU A 108 -11.80 -12.16 -12.74
C LEU A 108 -12.11 -13.28 -11.75
N GLY A 109 -12.06 -12.99 -10.45
CA GLY A 109 -12.34 -13.96 -9.39
C GLY A 109 -13.77 -14.50 -9.44
N ALA A 110 -14.75 -13.61 -9.56
CA ALA A 110 -16.17 -13.97 -9.63
C ALA A 110 -16.52 -14.86 -10.84
N LEU A 111 -15.75 -14.76 -11.94
CA LEU A 111 -15.93 -15.58 -13.15
C LEU A 111 -14.98 -16.78 -13.23
N GLY A 112 -14.28 -17.09 -12.14
CA GLY A 112 -13.45 -18.31 -12.03
C GLY A 112 -12.10 -18.22 -12.74
N TRP A 113 -11.51 -17.03 -12.85
CA TRP A 113 -10.16 -16.80 -13.39
C TRP A 113 -9.07 -16.66 -12.31
N SER A 114 -9.36 -17.04 -11.06
CA SER A 114 -8.45 -16.86 -9.92
C SER A 114 -7.10 -17.55 -10.12
N GLU A 115 -7.05 -18.78 -10.63
CA GLU A 115 -5.77 -19.47 -10.88
C GLU A 115 -4.88 -18.73 -11.87
N GLN A 116 -5.45 -18.25 -12.97
CA GLN A 116 -4.70 -17.51 -14.00
C GLN A 116 -4.30 -16.13 -13.49
N LEU A 117 -5.09 -15.54 -12.59
CA LEU A 117 -4.71 -14.33 -11.88
C LEU A 117 -3.53 -14.61 -10.94
N ASP A 118 -3.56 -15.69 -10.16
CA ASP A 118 -2.47 -16.07 -9.25
C ASP A 118 -1.16 -16.32 -10.01
N GLU A 119 -1.20 -17.04 -11.15
CA GLU A 119 -0.05 -17.21 -12.05
C GLU A 119 0.50 -15.85 -12.51
N LEU A 120 -0.38 -14.88 -12.81
CA LEU A 120 0.05 -13.54 -13.18
C LEU A 120 0.65 -12.77 -11.99
N LEU A 121 0.08 -12.90 -10.79
CA LEU A 121 0.62 -12.26 -9.59
C LEU A 121 2.00 -12.80 -9.23
N ASP A 122 2.25 -14.10 -9.42
CA ASP A 122 3.58 -14.69 -9.31
C ASP A 122 4.56 -14.10 -10.31
N LEU A 123 4.14 -13.93 -11.57
CA LEU A 123 4.96 -13.25 -12.57
C LEU A 123 5.27 -11.81 -12.15
N LEU A 124 4.28 -11.04 -11.69
CA LEU A 124 4.47 -9.66 -11.24
C LEU A 124 5.47 -9.55 -10.08
N ARG A 125 5.42 -10.50 -9.14
CA ARG A 125 6.42 -10.62 -8.07
C ARG A 125 7.81 -10.90 -8.63
N ALA A 126 7.92 -11.89 -9.52
CA ALA A 126 9.19 -12.29 -10.12
C ALA A 126 9.88 -11.16 -10.91
N VAL A 127 9.11 -10.28 -11.56
CA VAL A 127 9.65 -9.13 -12.31
C VAL A 127 9.72 -7.83 -11.50
N GLY A 128 9.42 -7.87 -10.19
CA GLY A 128 9.50 -6.71 -9.30
C GLY A 128 8.44 -5.63 -9.53
N LEU A 129 7.36 -5.94 -10.24
CA LEU A 129 6.19 -5.08 -10.42
C LEU A 129 5.22 -5.15 -9.23
N MET A 130 5.28 -6.24 -8.47
CA MET A 130 4.60 -6.40 -7.19
C MET A 130 5.64 -6.73 -6.12
N SER A 131 5.52 -6.14 -4.94
CA SER A 131 6.41 -6.45 -3.82
C SER A 131 5.61 -6.58 -2.54
N ALA A 132 5.73 -7.72 -1.88
CA ALA A 132 5.22 -7.85 -0.53
C ALA A 132 5.94 -6.80 0.36
N PRO A 133 5.22 -6.11 1.26
CA PRO A 133 5.86 -5.28 2.27
C PRO A 133 6.88 -6.13 3.04
N GLY A 134 8.16 -5.76 2.94
CA GLY A 134 9.21 -6.44 3.69
C GLY A 134 9.00 -6.27 5.20
N PRO A 135 9.52 -7.17 6.04
CA PRO A 135 9.41 -7.02 7.49
C PRO A 135 10.04 -5.70 7.94
N ILE A 136 9.28 -4.86 8.64
CA ILE A 136 9.75 -3.59 9.17
C ILE A 136 10.85 -3.83 10.21
N ARG A 137 12.08 -3.44 9.85
CA ARG A 137 13.24 -3.62 10.73
C ARG A 137 13.25 -2.55 11.82
N LYS A 138 13.39 -2.99 13.07
CA LYS A 138 13.61 -2.10 14.22
C LYS A 138 15.07 -1.69 14.23
N CYS A 139 15.35 -0.39 14.13
CA CYS A 139 16.69 0.14 14.35
C CYS A 139 16.81 0.65 15.78
N VAL A 140 17.83 0.19 16.51
CA VAL A 140 18.11 0.60 17.89
C VAL A 140 19.44 1.35 18.00
N ALA A 141 20.03 1.74 16.87
CA ALA A 141 21.30 2.43 16.80
C ALA A 141 21.26 3.74 17.60
N PRO A 142 22.40 4.20 18.15
CA PRO A 142 22.50 5.48 18.82
C PRO A 142 22.03 6.63 17.93
N ILE A 143 21.30 7.58 18.50
CA ILE A 143 20.88 8.80 17.82
C ILE A 143 22.11 9.71 17.64
N PRO A 144 22.46 10.11 16.41
CA PRO A 144 23.60 10.99 16.16
C PRO A 144 23.49 12.31 16.94
N GLY A 145 24.63 12.83 17.41
CA GLY A 145 24.70 14.13 18.10
C GLY A 145 24.22 14.14 19.56
N ARG A 146 23.75 13.01 20.11
CA ARG A 146 23.32 12.93 21.51
C ARG A 146 24.35 12.26 22.42
N VAL A 147 24.74 12.99 23.47
CA VAL A 147 25.61 12.48 24.54
C VAL A 147 24.86 11.47 25.41
N CYS A 148 23.63 11.81 25.83
CA CYS A 148 22.77 10.88 26.57
C CYS A 148 21.75 10.24 25.62
N GLN A 149 21.89 8.92 25.44
CA GLN A 149 21.01 8.15 24.55
C GLN A 149 19.69 7.81 25.24
N PRO A 150 18.54 8.08 24.60
CA PRO A 150 17.25 7.70 25.16
C PRO A 150 17.11 6.17 25.11
N ASP A 151 16.13 5.61 25.81
CA ASP A 151 15.91 4.16 25.85
C ASP A 151 15.57 3.56 24.47
N ARG A 152 15.56 2.23 24.40
CA ARG A 152 15.36 1.46 23.16
C ARG A 152 14.09 1.84 22.40
N GLY A 153 12.97 2.07 23.10
CA GLY A 153 11.69 2.38 22.45
C GLY A 153 11.72 3.74 21.74
N VAL A 154 12.31 4.75 22.39
CA VAL A 154 12.47 6.08 21.80
C VAL A 154 13.41 6.05 20.59
N ARG A 155 14.49 5.26 20.64
CA ARG A 155 15.40 5.12 19.48
C ARG A 155 14.74 4.44 18.28
N ILE A 156 13.91 3.43 18.52
CA ILE A 156 13.13 2.77 17.46
C ILE A 156 12.20 3.77 16.78
N VAL A 157 11.45 4.54 17.57
CA VAL A 157 10.58 5.61 17.07
C VAL A 157 11.36 6.61 16.23
N TYR A 158 12.51 7.08 16.74
CA TYR A 158 13.36 8.04 16.02
C TYR A 158 13.75 7.54 14.63
N TRP A 159 14.22 6.30 14.51
CA TRP A 159 14.69 5.78 13.23
C TRP A 159 13.57 5.55 12.21
N TRP A 160 12.38 5.11 12.65
CA TRP A 160 11.23 5.02 11.75
C TRP A 160 10.73 6.40 11.32
N ALA A 161 10.62 7.34 12.27
CA ALA A 161 10.26 8.71 11.96
C ALA A 161 11.23 9.36 10.97
N LEU A 162 12.54 9.16 11.16
CA LEU A 162 13.58 9.66 10.25
C LEU A 162 13.44 9.05 8.83
N GLY A 163 13.02 7.79 8.72
CA GLY A 163 12.69 7.16 7.44
C GLY A 163 11.59 7.91 6.70
N LEU A 164 10.48 8.22 7.38
CA LEU A 164 9.35 8.96 6.83
C LEU A 164 9.73 10.41 6.48
N LEU A 165 10.46 11.10 7.37
CA LEU A 165 10.93 12.47 7.14
C LEU A 165 11.85 12.55 5.90
N ARG A 166 12.68 11.52 5.65
CA ARG A 166 13.50 11.42 4.43
C ARG A 166 12.69 11.23 3.15
N GLN A 167 11.44 10.76 3.25
CA GLN A 167 10.49 10.71 2.13
C GLN A 167 9.70 12.02 1.97
N GLY A 168 10.10 13.09 2.68
CA GLY A 168 9.46 14.40 2.60
C GLY A 168 8.19 14.54 3.44
N TRP A 169 7.86 13.55 4.28
CA TRP A 169 6.73 13.66 5.20
C TRP A 169 7.02 14.68 6.29
N GLN A 170 6.00 15.36 6.76
CA GLN A 170 6.04 16.08 8.02
C GLN A 170 5.26 15.31 9.07
N LEU A 171 5.80 15.22 10.28
CA LEU A 171 5.19 14.48 11.38
C LEU A 171 4.76 15.47 12.47
N HIS A 172 3.50 15.41 12.84
CA HIS A 172 2.84 16.25 13.82
C HIS A 172 2.18 15.38 14.89
N ALA A 173 1.87 15.97 16.04
CA ALA A 173 1.10 15.33 17.10
C ALA A 173 1.64 13.93 17.53
N CYS A 174 2.97 13.72 17.46
CA CYS A 174 3.59 12.43 17.74
C CYS A 174 3.36 12.02 19.21
N GLY A 175 2.64 10.92 19.41
CA GLY A 175 2.26 10.41 20.73
C GLY A 175 1.21 11.26 21.44
N GLU A 176 0.42 12.05 20.71
CA GLU A 176 -0.65 12.87 21.27
C GLU A 176 -2.01 12.19 21.14
N ASP A 177 -2.92 12.55 22.03
CA ASP A 177 -4.27 11.99 22.15
C ASP A 177 -5.14 12.25 20.92
N VAL A 178 -4.94 13.37 20.21
CA VAL A 178 -5.60 13.69 18.94
C VAL A 178 -5.43 12.60 17.89
N ALA A 179 -4.31 11.87 17.91
CA ALA A 179 -4.06 10.71 17.06
C ALA A 179 -4.15 9.39 17.84
N ARG A 180 -4.88 9.36 18.96
CA ARG A 180 -5.00 8.19 19.86
C ARG A 180 -3.61 7.63 20.25
N PHE A 181 -2.69 8.55 20.57
CA PHE A 181 -1.28 8.31 20.84
C PHE A 181 -0.44 7.75 19.67
N GLY A 182 -0.94 7.88 18.44
CA GLY A 182 -0.20 7.70 17.18
C GLY A 182 0.44 9.01 16.72
N PHE A 183 0.26 9.39 15.45
CA PHE A 183 0.74 10.67 14.92
C PHE A 183 -0.14 11.18 13.77
N VAL A 184 0.02 12.45 13.41
CA VAL A 184 -0.55 13.06 12.21
C VAL A 184 0.59 13.32 11.24
N ALA A 185 0.37 13.11 9.95
CA ALA A 185 1.38 13.38 8.93
C ALA A 185 0.86 14.30 7.84
N GLU A 186 1.67 15.25 7.40
CA GLU A 186 1.51 15.88 6.10
C GLU A 186 2.35 15.10 5.11
N ILE A 187 1.68 14.50 4.12
CA ILE A 187 2.30 13.64 3.12
C ILE A 187 2.29 14.40 1.79
N PRO A 188 3.43 14.54 1.09
CA PRO A 188 3.48 15.17 -0.22
C PRO A 188 2.46 14.53 -1.19
N GLY A 189 1.61 15.36 -1.79
CA GLY A 189 0.69 14.92 -2.84
C GLY A 189 1.33 14.90 -4.22
N PRO A 190 0.76 14.14 -5.17
CA PRO A 190 1.24 14.12 -6.56
C PRO A 190 1.08 15.48 -7.26
N ASP A 191 0.12 16.29 -6.82
CA ASP A 191 -0.20 17.61 -7.39
C ASP A 191 0.51 18.76 -6.66
N GLY A 192 1.46 18.45 -5.77
CA GLY A 192 2.16 19.43 -4.93
C GLY A 192 1.43 19.80 -3.63
N GLU A 193 0.13 19.56 -3.55
CA GLU A 193 -0.67 19.81 -2.34
C GLU A 193 -0.48 18.69 -1.29
N PRO A 194 0.00 18.99 -0.07
CA PRO A 194 0.19 17.98 0.96
C PRO A 194 -1.16 17.48 1.50
N ARG A 195 -1.25 16.19 1.78
CA ARG A 195 -2.42 15.58 2.42
C ARG A 195 -2.15 15.37 3.89
N LEU A 196 -3.04 15.88 4.74
CA LEU A 196 -3.03 15.61 6.17
C LEU A 196 -3.70 14.26 6.45
N VAL A 197 -2.97 13.33 7.07
CA VAL A 197 -3.43 11.96 7.35
C VAL A 197 -3.16 11.61 8.81
N VAL A 198 -4.19 11.08 9.48
CA VAL A 198 -4.07 10.60 10.87
C VAL A 198 -3.67 9.13 10.87
N TYR A 199 -2.60 8.79 11.59
CA TYR A 199 -2.16 7.43 11.86
C TYR A 199 -2.43 7.10 13.32
N PRO A 200 -3.58 6.49 13.65
CA PRO A 200 -3.95 6.27 15.03
C PRO A 200 -3.06 5.21 15.69
N GLY A 201 -2.82 5.37 17.00
CA GLY A 201 -1.91 4.50 17.75
C GLY A 201 -2.34 3.02 17.81
N ASP A 202 -3.61 2.72 17.55
CA ASP A 202 -4.19 1.39 17.55
C ASP A 202 -4.60 0.90 16.15
N MET A 203 -4.08 1.52 15.09
CA MET A 203 -4.37 1.09 13.72
C MET A 203 -3.92 -0.35 13.47
N ALA A 204 -4.67 -1.06 12.63
CA ALA A 204 -4.24 -2.37 12.16
C ALA A 204 -2.86 -2.28 11.50
N PRO A 205 -1.95 -3.24 11.75
CA PRO A 205 -0.66 -3.25 11.09
C PRO A 205 -0.85 -3.48 9.59
N ASP A 206 -0.32 -2.59 8.76
CA ASP A 206 -0.36 -2.67 7.29
C ASP A 206 1.01 -3.05 6.67
N GLY A 207 1.98 -3.37 7.52
CA GLY A 207 3.35 -3.69 7.12
C GLY A 207 4.22 -2.48 6.78
N THR A 208 3.80 -1.25 7.10
CA THR A 208 4.59 -0.01 6.87
C THR A 208 5.33 0.48 8.10
N GLU A 209 6.35 1.30 7.86
CA GLU A 209 7.04 2.07 8.89
C GLU A 209 6.09 3.06 9.59
N ALA A 210 5.11 3.61 8.87
CA ALA A 210 4.09 4.50 9.42
C ALA A 210 3.18 3.79 10.43
N ALA A 211 2.60 2.64 10.07
CA ALA A 211 1.79 1.87 11.00
C ALA A 211 2.63 1.31 12.16
N ALA A 212 3.87 0.89 11.90
CA ALA A 212 4.79 0.44 12.94
C ALA A 212 5.13 1.58 13.94
N LEU A 213 5.36 2.79 13.44
CA LEU A 213 5.58 4.00 14.23
C LEU A 213 4.37 4.32 15.12
N ALA A 214 3.16 4.39 14.54
CA ALA A 214 1.94 4.68 15.28
C ALA A 214 1.67 3.65 16.40
N ASN A 215 1.72 2.36 16.05
CA ASN A 215 1.55 1.25 16.99
C ASN A 215 2.65 1.19 18.07
N HIS A 216 3.83 1.76 17.81
CA HIS A 216 4.88 1.80 18.80
C HIS A 216 4.74 2.99 19.74
N LEU A 217 4.31 4.15 19.24
CA LEU A 217 4.09 5.36 20.03
C LEU A 217 3.07 5.16 21.16
N VAL A 218 1.95 4.47 20.91
CA VAL A 218 0.92 4.21 21.94
C VAL A 218 1.46 3.39 23.11
N ARG A 219 2.45 2.51 22.86
CA ARG A 219 3.04 1.61 23.85
C ARG A 219 4.11 2.27 24.72
N LEU A 220 4.55 3.47 24.35
CA LEU A 220 5.50 4.24 25.15
C LEU A 220 4.81 4.86 26.37
N SER A 221 5.57 5.08 27.45
CA SER A 221 5.09 5.87 28.59
C SER A 221 4.94 7.35 28.22
N THR A 222 4.20 8.11 29.03
CA THR A 222 4.05 9.57 28.86
C THR A 222 5.40 10.30 28.87
N ARG A 223 6.38 9.85 29.66
CA ARG A 223 7.74 10.43 29.66
C ARG A 223 8.46 10.15 28.35
N GLN A 224 8.36 8.93 27.84
CA GLN A 224 8.98 8.54 26.56
C GLN A 224 8.37 9.26 25.37
N ARG A 225 7.04 9.42 25.33
CA ARG A 225 6.37 10.20 24.26
C ARG A 225 6.80 11.67 24.26
N ARG A 226 6.94 12.29 25.44
CA ARG A 226 7.51 13.65 25.53
C ARG A 226 8.94 13.70 24.99
N LEU A 227 9.77 12.71 25.30
CA LEU A 227 11.14 12.64 24.82
C LEU A 227 11.22 12.41 23.30
N VAL A 228 10.33 11.61 22.73
CA VAL A 228 10.20 11.44 21.27
C VAL A 228 9.98 12.80 20.60
N ARG A 229 9.01 13.60 21.09
CA ARG A 229 8.71 14.91 20.49
C ARG A 229 9.92 15.84 20.52
N GLN A 230 10.66 15.85 21.62
CA GLN A 230 11.90 16.63 21.73
C GLN A 230 12.95 16.17 20.72
N VAL A 231 13.23 14.86 20.69
CA VAL A 231 14.24 14.29 19.78
C VAL A 231 13.89 14.57 18.31
N LEU A 232 12.63 14.44 17.92
CA LEU A 232 12.19 14.74 16.54
C LEU A 232 12.29 16.23 16.21
N ALA A 233 11.94 17.11 17.16
CA ALA A 233 12.09 18.56 16.98
C ALA A 233 13.56 18.98 16.83
N ASP A 234 14.47 18.36 17.61
CA ASP A 234 15.92 18.61 17.57
C ASP A 234 16.55 18.14 16.25
N SER A 235 15.91 17.18 15.55
CA SER A 235 16.47 16.53 14.36
C SER A 235 16.60 17.48 13.18
N GLY A 236 15.79 18.54 13.09
CA GLY A 236 15.78 19.51 12.00
C GLY A 236 15.40 18.97 10.60
N VAL A 237 15.43 17.65 10.40
CA VAL A 237 15.02 16.96 9.17
C VAL A 237 13.50 17.08 9.03
N GLY A 238 13.03 17.88 8.06
CA GLY A 238 11.61 18.11 7.81
C GLY A 238 11.22 19.59 7.83
N LYS A 239 11.97 20.48 8.47
CA LYS A 239 11.73 21.94 8.35
C LYS A 239 12.20 22.47 6.98
N GLY A 240 11.52 22.04 5.92
CA GLY A 240 11.53 22.72 4.63
C GLY A 240 11.11 24.17 4.86
N ARG A 241 11.95 25.09 4.37
CA ARG A 241 11.80 26.53 4.46
C ARG A 241 10.36 26.97 4.19
N VAL A 242 9.75 27.64 5.17
CA VAL A 242 8.76 28.67 4.87
C VAL A 242 9.58 29.83 4.26
N LEU A 243 9.47 30.02 2.95
CA LEU A 243 9.79 31.28 2.29
C LEU A 243 8.48 32.01 2.04
#